data_AF-A0A4Q6FXC4-F1
#
_entry.id   AF-A0A4Q6FXC4-F1
#
_cell.length_a   1.000
_cell.length_b   1.000
_cell.length_c   1.000
_cell.angle_alpha   90.00
_cell.angle_beta   90.00
_cell.angle_gamma   90.00
#
_symmetry.space_group_name_H-M   'P 1'
#
loop_
_entity.id
_entity.type
_entity.pdbx_description
1 polymer ?
#
loop_
_entity_poly.entity_id
_entity_poly.type
_entity_poly.pdbx_seq_one_letter_code
_entity_poly.pdbx_strand_id
1 'polypeptide(L)' 'VHPDDRAAVNDAWASCLAQGVSFEAKYRLLRHDGQYRWHLGRIVPANGGLQLTGGPTSWYGTATDVHDLIS' A
#
# COMPACT_ATOMS: atom_id res chain seq x y z
N VAL A 1 7.10 -7.54 -1.26
CA VAL A 1 5.89 -7.94 -1.99
C VAL A 1 6.19 -9.21 -2.80
N HIS A 2 5.32 -10.22 -2.68
CA HIS A 2 5.41 -11.48 -3.44
C HIS A 2 5.49 -11.21 -4.95
N PRO A 3 6.30 -11.94 -5.74
CA PRO A 3 6.46 -11.70 -7.17
C PRO A 3 5.15 -11.50 -7.94
N ASP A 4 4.17 -12.38 -7.76
CA ASP A 4 2.87 -12.28 -8.45
C ASP A 4 2.08 -11.00 -8.12
N ASP A 5 2.27 -10.44 -6.93
CA ASP A 5 1.52 -9.26 -6.47
C ASP A 5 2.21 -7.95 -6.87
N ARG A 6 3.50 -8.00 -7.24
CA ARG A 6 4.35 -6.79 -7.44
C ARG A 6 3.80 -5.85 -8.50
N ALA A 7 3.42 -6.40 -9.66
CA ALA A 7 2.95 -5.58 -10.78
C ALA A 7 1.67 -4.83 -10.39
N ALA A 8 0.66 -5.58 -9.93
CA ALA A 8 -0.63 -5.00 -9.53
C ALA A 8 -0.51 -3.97 -8.40
N VAL A 9 0.31 -4.26 -7.37
CA VAL A 9 0.51 -3.33 -6.25
C VAL A 9 1.24 -2.06 -6.69
N ASN A 10 2.25 -2.18 -7.54
CA ASN A 10 3.00 -1.02 -8.03
C ASN A 10 2.14 -0.14 -8.93
N ASP A 11 1.33 -0.73 -9.82
CA ASP A 11 0.45 0.02 -10.71
C ASP A 11 -0.62 0.77 -9.91
N ALA A 12 -1.25 0.09 -8.94
CA ALA A 12 -2.20 0.72 -8.03
C ALA A 12 -1.56 1.85 -7.22
N TRP A 13 -0.36 1.62 -6.67
CA TRP A 13 0.37 2.64 -5.91
C TRP A 13 0.75 3.86 -6.77
N ALA A 14 1.25 3.64 -7.99
CA ALA A 14 1.60 4.71 -8.92
C ALA A 14 0.37 5.56 -9.30
N SER A 15 -0.77 4.90 -9.52
CA SER A 15 -2.04 5.57 -9.78
C SER A 15 -2.48 6.44 -8.59
N CYS A 16 -2.39 5.92 -7.36
CA CYS A 16 -2.70 6.67 -6.14
C CYS A 16 -1.78 7.89 -5.96
N LEU A 17 -0.48 7.72 -6.22
CA LEU A 17 0.50 8.82 -6.18
C LEU A 17 0.18 9.92 -7.19
N ALA A 18 -0.11 9.55 -8.44
CA ALA A 18 -0.42 10.50 -9.51
C ALA A 18 -1.70 11.29 -9.23
N GLN A 19 -2.69 10.66 -8.62
CA GLN A 19 -3.97 11.29 -8.27
C GLN A 19 -3.95 11.98 -6.90
N GLY A 20 -2.95 11.71 -6.06
CA GLY A 20 -2.88 12.20 -4.68
C GLY A 20 -3.97 11.59 -3.77
N VAL A 21 -4.45 10.39 -4.10
CA VAL A 21 -5.52 9.70 -3.36
C VAL A 21 -4.97 8.57 -2.51
N SER A 22 -5.75 8.13 -1.52
CA SER A 22 -5.38 7.00 -0.67
C SER A 22 -5.20 5.71 -1.46
N PHE A 23 -4.28 4.87 -0.98
CA PHE A 23 -4.04 3.51 -1.46
C PHE A 23 -4.54 2.51 -0.44
N GLU A 24 -5.25 1.48 -0.90
CA GLU A 24 -5.61 0.31 -0.11
C GLU A 24 -5.47 -0.95 -0.98
N ALA A 25 -4.73 -1.94 -0.50
CA ALA A 25 -4.62 -3.23 -1.18
C ALA A 25 -4.26 -4.35 -0.20
N LYS A 26 -4.69 -5.57 -0.54
CA LYS A 26 -4.20 -6.80 0.09
C LYS A 26 -3.10 -7.40 -0.76
N TYR A 27 -1.94 -7.66 -0.16
CA TYR A 27 -0.80 -8.25 -0.87
C TYR A 27 0.08 -9.02 0.09
N ARG A 28 0.86 -9.96 -0.46
CA ARG A 28 1.75 -10.80 0.34
C ARG A 28 3.06 -10.07 0.60
N LEU A 29 3.42 -9.95 1.87
CA LEU A 29 4.72 -9.46 2.32
C LEU A 29 5.59 -10.61 2.80
N LEU A 30 6.89 -10.51 2.51
CA LEU A 30 7.88 -11.47 2.97
C LEU A 30 8.21 -11.14 4.43
N ARG A 31 7.94 -12.09 5.32
CA ARG A 31 8.31 -12.01 6.73
C ARG A 31 9.78 -12.37 6.92
N HIS A 32 10.34 -12.02 8.06
CA HIS A 32 11.75 -12.25 8.41
C HIS A 32 12.18 -13.74 8.33
N ASP A 33 11.24 -14.67 8.40
CA ASP A 33 11.48 -16.13 8.37
C ASP A 33 11.28 -16.74 6.97
N GLY A 34 11.09 -15.91 5.95
CA GLY A 34 10.94 -16.36 4.57
C GLY A 34 9.51 -16.73 4.17
N GLN A 35 8.54 -16.67 5.09
CA GLN A 35 7.14 -16.92 4.75
C GLN A 35 6.48 -15.68 4.17
N TYR A 36 5.57 -15.90 3.21
CA TYR A 36 4.71 -14.84 2.69
C TYR A 36 3.40 -14.81 3.46
N ARG A 37 3.07 -13.66 4.05
CA ARG A 37 1.81 -13.45 4.78
C ARG A 37 1.01 -12.33 4.14
N TRP A 38 -0.31 -12.50 4.10
CA TRP A 38 -1.19 -11.47 3.56
C TRP A 38 -1.22 -10.28 4.49
N HIS A 39 -1.02 -9.09 3.93
CA HIS A 39 -1.14 -7.83 4.65
C HIS A 39 -2.17 -6.94 3.96
N LEU A 40 -2.94 -6.21 4.76
CA LEU A 40 -3.73 -5.08 4.31
C LEU A 40 -2.86 -3.82 4.42
N GLY A 41 -2.40 -3.35 3.27
CA GLY A 41 -1.70 -2.07 3.15
C GLY A 41 -2.71 -0.94 3.00
N ARG A 42 -2.56 0.10 3.81
CA ARG A 42 -3.31 1.36 3.70
C ARG A 42 -2.32 2.50 3.73
N ILE A 43 -2.39 3.40 2.75
CA ILE A 43 -1.51 4.57 2.68
C ILE A 43 -2.36 5.80 2.37
N VAL A 44 -2.17 6.87 3.14
CA VAL A 44 -2.92 8.11 3.03
C VAL A 44 -1.99 9.32 2.90
N PRO A 45 -2.39 10.37 2.17
CA PRO A 45 -1.61 11.59 2.09
C PRO A 45 -1.60 12.31 3.45
N ALA A 46 -0.43 12.79 3.87
CA ALA A 46 -0.23 13.40 5.19
C ALA A 46 -1.04 14.69 5.41
N ASN A 47 -1.40 15.39 4.32
CA ASN A 47 -2.18 16.64 4.35
C ASN A 47 -3.69 16.41 4.19
N GLY A 48 -4.19 15.19 4.41
CA GLY A 48 -5.62 14.88 4.35
C GLY A 48 -6.21 14.93 2.93
N GLY A 49 -5.39 14.85 1.89
CA GLY A 49 -5.85 14.88 0.50
C GLY A 49 -6.14 16.28 -0.04
N LEU A 50 -5.74 17.33 0.67
CA LEU A 50 -5.73 18.68 0.13
C LEU A 50 -4.73 18.73 -1.04
N GLN A 51 -5.26 18.93 -2.23
CA GLN A 51 -4.47 19.10 -3.45
C GLN A 51 -3.86 20.51 -3.43
N LEU A 52 -2.84 20.68 -2.60
CA LEU A 52 -1.93 21.81 -2.71
C LEU A 52 -1.27 21.72 -4.09
N THR A 53 -1.01 22.85 -4.72
CA THR A 53 -0.29 22.91 -6.00
C THR A 53 1.03 22.16 -5.85
N GLY A 54 1.13 20.94 -6.41
CA GLY A 54 2.28 20.05 -6.25
C GLY A 54 2.03 18.71 -5.52
N GLY A 55 0.82 18.45 -5.00
CA GLY A 55 0.46 17.18 -4.38
C GLY A 55 1.01 16.97 -2.95
N PRO A 56 0.74 15.82 -2.33
CA PRO A 56 1.22 15.52 -0.98
C PRO A 56 2.74 15.32 -0.94
N THR A 57 3.42 16.05 -0.05
CA THR A 57 4.87 15.93 0.18
C THR A 57 5.25 14.74 1.06
N SER A 58 4.28 14.09 1.71
CA SER A 58 4.50 12.96 2.60
C SER A 58 3.25 12.07 2.67
N TRP A 59 3.47 10.80 2.98
CA TRP A 59 2.45 9.77 3.04
C TRP A 59 2.60 8.97 4.33
N TYR A 60 1.49 8.59 4.94
CA TYR A 60 1.46 7.70 6.11
C TYR A 60 0.87 6.37 5.72
N GLY A 61 1.55 5.28 6.12
CA GLY A 61 1.16 3.93 5.76
C GLY A 61 1.06 2.99 6.95
N THR A 62 0.14 2.04 6.88
CA THR A 62 0.08 0.87 7.76
C THR A 62 0.10 -0.39 6.90
N ALA A 63 0.78 -1.44 7.39
CA ALA A 63 0.69 -2.78 6.84
C ALA A 63 0.21 -3.71 7.95
N THR A 64 -1.08 -4.04 7.93
CA THR A 64 -1.68 -4.91 8.96
C THR A 64 -1.59 -6.34 8.49
N ASP A 65 -0.96 -7.23 9.25
CA ASP A 65 -1.01 -8.67 8.97
C ASP A 65 -2.45 -9.15 9.12
N VAL A 66 -2.98 -9.76 8.05
CA VAL A 66 -4.34 -10.29 7.97
C VAL A 66 -4.33 -11.72 7.48
N HIS A 67 -3.17 -12.40 7.47
CA HIS A 67 -3.02 -13.72 6.86
C HIS A 67 -4.06 -14.70 7.39
N ASP A 68 -4.21 -14.78 8.71
CA ASP A 68 -5.09 -15.75 9.35
C ASP A 68 -6.60 -15.45 9.15
N LEU A 69 -6.93 -14.29 8.58
CA LEU A 69 -8.31 -13.90 8.25
C LEU A 69 -8.71 -14.27 6.81
N ILE A 70 -7.74 -14.57 5.94
CA ILE A 70 -7.97 -14.77 4.50
C ILE A 70 -7.20 -15.96 3.89
N SER A 71 -6.34 -16.63 4.65
CA SER A 71 -5.66 -17.87 4.26
C SER A 71 -6.54 -19.08 4.46
#